data_AF-A0A1G1JQC5-F1
#
_entry.id   AF-A0A1G1JQC5-F1
#
_cell.length_a   1.000
_cell.length_b   1.000
_cell.length_c   1.000
_cell.angle_alpha   90.00
_cell.angle_beta   90.00
_cell.angle_gamma   90.00
#
_symmetry.space_group_name_H-M   'P 1'
#
loop_
_entity.id
_entity.type
_entity.pdbx_description
1 polymer ?
#
loop_
_entity_poly.entity_id
_entity_poly.type
_entity_poly.pdbx_seq_one_letter_code
_entity_poly.pdbx_strand_id
1 'polypeptide(L)'
;MVNFNGRLLIIGCGSVSQCAIPIFLKLFKMPADKVTIMDFADNRPRVQDALKQGVRYVLDRVTKENYKTLLAKYAGPGDMIVDLAWNIDTRSILTWCRENHVFYANTSVEEWDPYSDAQRNDPTKYTLYTRHMELRKMVAKWGDNQGATAVVDHGANPGLVSHFTKHALIEISEKILKDKPKDARCPGLEKALKQKEFAKLAQLSGVKVIHISERDTQITDRPKQVNEFVNTWSIEGFFEEGVAPAELGWGTHERHIPEGAYFHKEGPQNQICLNTIGMKTWVRSWVPCGEITGMVIRHGESFSISDRLTVWENGKAVYRPTVHYAYCPSDVAINSLHELEMRQFQLQEKQRIMNDEIISGADELGVLLMGHDFTSWWCGSLLDIETARKLVPHQQATTLQVAVSVVAAALWMIQNPQKGLHLPDDLDHDFILDIAKPYIHPFVSQQTDWTPLKNLNTKFTKFDIERPSDEDVWQFTTFLVDNKERVRAYTADGRYDKRETAAV
;
A
#
# COMPACT_ATOMS: atom_id res chain seq x y z
N MET A 1 12.63 -5.08 -22.66
CA MET A 1 13.46 -3.88 -22.85
C MET A 1 12.72 -2.88 -23.74
N VAL A 2 12.36 -1.70 -23.22
CA VAL A 2 11.56 -0.66 -23.92
C VAL A 2 12.44 0.54 -24.27
N ASN A 3 12.27 1.13 -25.47
CA ASN A 3 13.01 2.32 -25.89
C ASN A 3 12.51 3.56 -25.15
N PHE A 4 13.42 4.29 -24.48
CA PHE A 4 13.12 5.59 -23.88
C PHE A 4 14.17 6.61 -24.32
N ASN A 5 13.73 7.65 -25.03
CA ASN A 5 14.64 8.64 -25.62
C ASN A 5 14.89 9.85 -24.72
N GLY A 6 14.05 10.07 -23.70
CA GLY A 6 14.19 11.14 -22.72
C GLY A 6 15.28 10.88 -21.68
N ARG A 7 15.43 11.83 -20.77
CA ARG A 7 16.24 11.75 -19.55
C ARG A 7 15.40 11.21 -18.40
N LEU A 8 16.04 10.52 -17.46
CA LEU A 8 15.44 10.03 -16.23
C LEU A 8 16.06 10.75 -15.05
N LEU A 9 15.26 11.52 -14.32
CA LEU A 9 15.63 12.09 -13.03
C LEU A 9 15.02 11.22 -11.92
N ILE A 10 15.87 10.65 -11.07
CA ILE A 10 15.46 9.94 -9.85
C ILE A 10 15.69 10.88 -8.67
N ILE A 11 14.64 11.25 -7.96
CA ILE A 11 14.71 12.08 -6.76
C ILE A 11 14.74 11.16 -5.53
N GLY A 12 15.74 11.34 -4.67
CA GLY A 12 16.06 10.45 -3.57
C GLY A 12 17.02 9.33 -3.96
N CYS A 13 17.94 9.02 -3.06
CA CYS A 13 18.90 7.91 -3.13
C CYS A 13 18.81 7.03 -1.86
N GLY A 14 17.58 6.86 -1.35
CA GLY A 14 17.25 5.93 -0.29
C GLY A 14 17.30 4.46 -0.73
N SER A 15 16.86 3.54 0.13
CA SER A 15 16.94 2.10 -0.13
C SER A 15 16.16 1.65 -1.37
N VAL A 16 15.01 2.29 -1.67
CA VAL A 16 14.22 1.99 -2.86
C VAL A 16 14.97 2.39 -4.14
N SER A 17 15.51 3.61 -4.21
CA SER A 17 16.27 4.08 -5.37
C SER A 17 17.48 3.22 -5.65
N GLN A 18 18.24 2.85 -4.61
CA GLN A 18 19.41 1.97 -4.74
C GLN A 18 19.05 0.63 -5.39
N CYS A 19 17.86 0.10 -5.12
CA CYS A 19 17.34 -1.10 -5.75
C CYS A 19 16.77 -0.85 -7.16
N ALA A 20 16.07 0.27 -7.37
CA ALA A 20 15.41 0.58 -8.64
C ALA A 20 16.39 0.94 -9.77
N ILE A 21 17.47 1.67 -9.47
CA ILE A 21 18.47 2.10 -10.46
C ILE A 21 19.01 0.94 -11.32
N PRO A 22 19.53 -0.16 -10.77
CA PRO A 22 20.02 -1.27 -11.59
C PRO A 22 18.90 -1.93 -12.42
N ILE A 23 17.66 -1.93 -11.95
CA ILE A 23 16.50 -2.45 -12.70
C ILE A 23 16.15 -1.50 -13.86
N PHE A 24 16.17 -0.19 -13.64
CA PHE A 24 16.02 0.81 -14.71
C PHE A 24 17.07 0.60 -15.80
N LEU A 25 18.35 0.53 -15.44
CA LEU A 25 19.45 0.35 -16.39
C LEU A 25 19.35 -0.98 -17.16
N LYS A 26 18.74 -2.01 -16.56
CA LYS A 26 18.53 -3.32 -17.19
C LYS A 26 17.32 -3.35 -18.12
N LEU A 27 16.22 -2.69 -17.76
CA LEU A 27 14.94 -2.80 -18.48
C LEU A 27 14.69 -1.67 -19.50
N PHE A 28 15.28 -0.50 -19.29
CA PHE A 28 15.18 0.64 -20.20
C PHE A 28 16.30 0.55 -21.24
N LYS A 29 15.94 0.67 -22.53
CA LYS A 29 16.92 0.88 -23.59
C LYS A 29 17.24 2.37 -23.64
N MET A 30 18.08 2.82 -22.70
CA MET A 30 18.61 4.19 -22.65
C MET A 30 20.08 4.19 -22.21
N PRO A 31 20.90 5.12 -22.71
CA PRO A 31 22.25 5.33 -22.18
C PRO A 31 22.22 5.71 -20.69
N ALA A 32 23.14 5.17 -19.90
CA ALA A 32 23.21 5.43 -18.46
C ALA A 32 23.48 6.91 -18.12
N ASP A 33 24.17 7.65 -18.99
CA ASP A 33 24.44 9.09 -18.82
C ASP A 33 23.19 9.98 -18.92
N LYS A 34 22.08 9.44 -19.43
CA LYS A 34 20.75 10.07 -19.40
C LYS A 34 20.02 9.88 -18.07
N VAL A 35 20.56 9.08 -17.14
CA VAL A 35 20.02 8.93 -15.79
C VAL A 35 20.76 9.87 -14.84
N THR A 36 20.00 10.60 -14.02
CA THR A 36 20.52 11.46 -12.96
C THR A 36 19.84 11.09 -11.64
N ILE A 37 20.63 10.87 -10.60
CA ILE A 37 20.17 10.70 -9.22
C ILE A 37 20.36 12.05 -8.50
N MET A 38 19.32 12.53 -7.81
CA MET A 38 19.38 13.74 -6.99
C MET A 38 19.02 13.40 -5.55
N ASP A 39 19.89 13.77 -4.60
CA ASP A 39 19.62 13.64 -3.17
C ASP A 39 20.33 14.77 -2.43
N PHE A 40 19.80 15.17 -1.27
CA PHE A 40 20.41 16.18 -0.41
C PHE A 40 21.58 15.61 0.41
N ALA A 41 21.63 14.29 0.60
CA ALA A 41 22.71 13.56 1.22
C ALA A 41 23.67 12.99 0.17
N ASP A 42 24.94 12.83 0.55
CA ASP A 42 25.94 12.20 -0.31
C ASP A 42 25.88 10.66 -0.21
N ASN A 43 25.01 10.06 -1.02
CA ASN A 43 24.83 8.61 -1.11
C ASN A 43 25.63 7.99 -2.27
N ARG A 44 26.58 8.70 -2.89
CA ARG A 44 27.42 8.16 -3.98
C ARG A 44 28.10 6.82 -3.62
N PRO A 45 28.58 6.59 -2.38
CA PRO A 45 29.14 5.30 -2.00
C PRO A 45 28.17 4.12 -2.12
N ARG A 46 26.86 4.36 -2.09
CA ARG A 46 25.81 3.33 -2.16
C ARG A 46 25.38 2.98 -3.59
N VAL A 47 25.79 3.77 -4.58
CA VAL A 47 25.39 3.60 -6.00
C VAL A 47 26.59 3.58 -6.95
N GLN A 48 27.79 3.20 -6.46
CA GLN A 48 29.04 3.27 -7.22
C GLN A 48 28.98 2.54 -8.57
N ASP A 49 28.31 1.40 -8.64
CA ASP A 49 28.24 0.62 -9.89
C ASP A 49 27.36 1.29 -10.95
N ALA A 50 26.35 2.05 -10.54
CA ALA A 50 25.58 2.89 -11.46
C ALA A 50 26.44 4.07 -11.96
N LEU A 51 27.21 4.70 -11.07
CA LEU A 51 28.10 5.81 -11.43
C LEU A 51 29.19 5.35 -12.43
N LYS A 52 29.78 4.17 -12.22
CA LYS A 52 30.76 3.56 -13.15
C LYS A 52 30.15 3.30 -14.54
N GLN A 53 28.85 3.02 -14.62
CA GLN A 53 28.14 2.83 -15.89
C GLN A 53 27.83 4.16 -16.60
N GLY A 54 27.95 5.31 -15.90
CA GLY A 54 27.74 6.64 -16.45
C GLY A 54 26.58 7.42 -15.83
N VAL A 55 25.84 6.83 -14.87
CA VAL A 55 24.77 7.55 -14.16
C VAL A 55 25.33 8.78 -13.45
N ARG A 56 24.63 9.91 -13.57
CA ARG A 56 25.03 11.17 -12.93
C ARG A 56 24.48 11.25 -11.51
N TYR A 57 25.21 11.91 -10.62
CA TYR A 57 24.77 12.20 -9.26
C TYR A 57 24.82 13.70 -9.00
N VAL A 58 23.76 14.23 -8.40
CA VAL A 58 23.62 15.64 -8.04
C VAL A 58 23.31 15.71 -6.55
N LEU A 59 24.11 16.51 -5.83
CA LEU A 59 23.85 16.86 -4.44
C LEU A 59 23.01 18.13 -4.39
N ASP A 60 21.70 17.99 -4.26
CA ASP A 60 20.75 19.12 -4.21
C ASP A 60 19.49 18.70 -3.45
N ARG A 61 18.71 19.66 -2.96
CA ARG A 61 17.50 19.42 -2.20
C ARG A 61 16.31 20.06 -2.88
N VAL A 62 15.30 19.25 -3.21
CA VAL A 62 14.02 19.76 -3.67
C VAL A 62 13.27 20.37 -2.47
N THR A 63 12.87 21.63 -2.58
CA THR A 63 12.10 22.36 -1.55
C THR A 63 10.93 23.10 -2.19
N LYS A 64 9.97 23.51 -1.36
CA LYS A 64 8.82 24.32 -1.76
C LYS A 64 9.22 25.59 -2.52
N GLU A 65 10.35 26.19 -2.18
CA GLU A 65 10.84 27.45 -2.75
C GLU A 65 11.57 27.25 -4.08
N ASN A 66 12.22 26.11 -4.29
CA ASN A 66 13.15 25.93 -5.41
C ASN A 66 12.68 24.93 -6.48
N TYR A 67 11.69 24.08 -6.22
CA TYR A 67 11.42 22.90 -7.05
C TYR A 67 11.25 23.24 -8.53
N LYS A 68 10.53 24.32 -8.87
CA LYS A 68 10.30 24.71 -10.27
C LYS A 68 11.59 25.00 -11.04
N THR A 69 12.49 25.80 -10.44
CA THR A 69 13.74 26.20 -11.09
C THR A 69 14.77 25.09 -11.06
N LEU A 70 14.73 24.25 -10.01
CA LEU A 70 15.61 23.11 -9.87
C LEU A 70 15.28 22.01 -10.89
N LEU A 71 14.02 21.57 -10.96
CA LEU A 71 13.58 20.50 -11.86
C LEU A 71 13.81 20.86 -13.34
N ALA A 72 13.61 22.13 -13.72
CA ALA A 72 13.83 22.61 -15.09
C ALA A 72 15.28 22.45 -15.58
N LYS A 73 16.26 22.29 -14.68
CA LYS A 73 17.65 22.00 -15.05
C LYS A 73 17.84 20.56 -15.54
N TYR A 74 17.00 19.64 -15.06
CA TYR A 74 17.23 18.20 -15.18
C TYR A 74 16.15 17.47 -15.99
N ALA A 75 14.95 18.03 -16.11
CA ALA A 75 13.84 17.46 -16.87
C ALA A 75 13.15 18.52 -17.74
N GLY A 76 12.67 18.09 -18.89
CA GLY A 76 11.85 18.87 -19.83
C GLY A 76 10.91 17.96 -20.63
N PRO A 77 10.23 18.49 -21.67
CA PRO A 77 9.22 17.73 -22.41
C PRO A 77 9.70 16.36 -22.88
N GLY A 78 8.97 15.30 -22.52
CA GLY A 78 9.30 13.90 -22.85
C GLY A 78 10.33 13.22 -21.93
N ASP A 79 10.89 13.93 -20.95
CA ASP A 79 11.68 13.35 -19.87
C ASP A 79 10.78 12.76 -18.79
N MET A 80 11.39 12.04 -17.84
CA MET A 80 10.69 11.38 -16.74
C MET A 80 11.34 11.72 -15.39
N ILE A 81 10.48 11.99 -14.41
CA ILE A 81 10.84 12.10 -13.00
C ILE A 81 10.27 10.87 -12.27
N VAL A 82 11.14 10.17 -11.55
CA VAL A 82 10.75 9.12 -10.61
C VAL A 82 11.13 9.59 -9.21
N ASP A 83 10.13 9.86 -8.39
CA ASP A 83 10.25 10.45 -7.07
C ASP A 83 10.15 9.37 -6.00
N LEU A 84 11.27 9.11 -5.34
CA LEU A 84 11.47 8.09 -4.31
C LEU A 84 12.02 8.72 -3.03
N ALA A 85 11.76 10.02 -2.84
CA ALA A 85 12.06 10.76 -1.63
C ALA A 85 10.82 10.88 -0.72
N TRP A 86 11.03 11.44 0.47
CA TRP A 86 9.98 11.77 1.44
C TRP A 86 9.90 13.30 1.61
N ASN A 87 8.77 13.79 2.12
CA ASN A 87 8.47 15.22 2.34
C ASN A 87 8.58 16.13 1.09
N ILE A 88 8.14 15.63 -0.07
CA ILE A 88 8.00 16.43 -1.29
C ILE A 88 6.52 16.45 -1.69
N ASP A 89 5.88 17.63 -1.70
CA ASP A 89 4.45 17.71 -2.01
C ASP A 89 4.15 17.23 -3.44
N THR A 90 3.43 16.11 -3.51
CA THR A 90 3.14 15.43 -4.78
C THR A 90 2.34 16.32 -5.75
N ARG A 91 1.42 17.14 -5.25
CA ARG A 91 0.61 18.07 -6.08
C ARG A 91 1.49 19.11 -6.78
N SER A 92 2.48 19.65 -6.07
CA SER A 92 3.41 20.64 -6.59
C SER A 92 4.21 20.07 -7.76
N ILE A 93 4.73 18.85 -7.61
CA ILE A 93 5.52 18.18 -8.64
C ILE A 93 4.64 17.74 -9.81
N LEU A 94 3.45 17.18 -9.56
CA LEU A 94 2.49 16.80 -10.60
C LEU A 94 2.06 18.00 -11.46
N THR A 95 1.75 19.13 -10.83
CA THR A 95 1.37 20.35 -11.55
C THR A 95 2.50 20.80 -12.46
N TRP A 96 3.73 20.84 -11.94
CA TRP A 96 4.90 21.22 -12.74
C TRP A 96 5.17 20.23 -13.89
N CYS A 97 5.07 18.92 -13.63
CA CYS A 97 5.27 17.89 -14.64
C CYS A 97 4.23 18.00 -15.77
N ARG A 98 2.95 18.23 -15.43
CA ARG A 98 1.89 18.43 -16.42
C ARG A 98 2.17 19.67 -17.29
N GLU A 99 2.49 20.80 -16.67
CA GLU A 99 2.77 22.07 -17.37
C GLU A 99 4.01 21.98 -18.28
N ASN A 100 4.97 21.11 -17.96
CA ASN A 100 6.23 20.95 -18.70
C ASN A 100 6.29 19.67 -19.54
N HIS A 101 5.17 18.95 -19.68
CA HIS A 101 5.07 17.70 -20.43
C HIS A 101 6.09 16.62 -20.03
N VAL A 102 6.32 16.49 -18.72
CA VAL A 102 7.24 15.52 -18.09
C VAL A 102 6.44 14.37 -17.49
N PHE A 103 6.91 13.14 -17.66
CA PHE A 103 6.35 11.98 -16.99
C PHE A 103 6.67 12.02 -15.49
N TYR A 104 5.76 11.57 -14.63
CA TYR A 104 5.99 11.51 -13.18
C TYR A 104 5.57 10.18 -12.58
N ALA A 105 6.42 9.53 -11.81
CA ALA A 105 6.05 8.39 -10.99
C ALA A 105 6.52 8.57 -9.55
N ASN A 106 5.75 8.09 -8.59
CA ASN A 106 6.17 8.01 -7.19
C ASN A 106 5.59 6.76 -6.50
N THR A 107 5.92 6.57 -5.23
CA THR A 107 5.43 5.44 -4.42
C THR A 107 4.56 5.86 -3.23
N SER A 108 4.35 7.17 -3.01
CA SER A 108 3.53 7.73 -1.93
C SER A 108 3.05 9.14 -2.30
N VAL A 109 1.82 9.49 -1.93
CA VAL A 109 1.32 10.88 -1.97
C VAL A 109 1.80 11.65 -0.73
N GLU A 110 2.92 12.33 -0.92
CA GLU A 110 3.65 13.11 0.09
C GLU A 110 3.23 14.60 0.15
N GLU A 111 3.57 15.25 1.27
CA GLU A 111 3.40 16.69 1.54
C GLU A 111 4.73 17.32 1.96
N TRP A 112 4.89 18.65 1.81
CA TRP A 112 6.14 19.33 2.21
C TRP A 112 6.44 19.24 3.71
N ASP A 113 5.40 19.33 4.54
CA ASP A 113 5.51 19.28 6.00
C ASP A 113 4.23 18.64 6.58
N PRO A 114 4.22 17.32 6.83
CA PRO A 114 3.06 16.61 7.39
C PRO A 114 2.83 16.87 8.88
N TYR A 115 3.73 17.63 9.53
CA TYR A 115 3.70 17.92 10.97
C TYR A 115 3.45 19.39 11.29
N SER A 116 3.14 20.23 10.30
CA SER A 116 3.04 21.69 10.44
C SER A 116 1.95 22.17 11.41
N ASP A 117 0.98 21.31 11.73
CA ASP A 117 -0.17 21.67 12.55
C ASP A 117 0.19 21.75 14.03
N ALA A 118 -0.12 22.91 14.64
CA ALA A 118 0.09 23.12 16.07
C ALA A 118 -0.86 22.28 16.96
N GLN A 119 -2.03 21.88 16.44
CA GLN A 119 -3.01 21.04 17.14
C GLN A 119 -3.74 20.11 16.16
N ARG A 120 -3.85 18.82 16.53
CA ARG A 120 -4.57 17.79 15.76
C ARG A 120 -5.95 17.53 16.36
N ASN A 121 -6.96 18.27 15.89
CA ASN A 121 -8.32 18.25 16.46
C ASN A 121 -9.35 17.43 15.65
N ASP A 122 -9.05 17.10 14.39
CA ASP A 122 -9.94 16.36 13.50
C ASP A 122 -9.13 15.27 12.76
N PRO A 123 -9.29 13.99 13.13
CA PRO A 123 -8.56 12.89 12.51
C PRO A 123 -8.73 12.83 10.98
N THR A 124 -9.88 13.25 10.45
CA THR A 124 -10.18 13.13 9.02
C THR A 124 -9.24 13.97 8.15
N LYS A 125 -8.62 15.02 8.68
CA LYS A 125 -7.67 15.88 7.95
C LYS A 125 -6.29 15.23 7.76
N TYR A 126 -5.97 14.24 8.58
CA TYR A 126 -4.68 13.54 8.58
C TYR A 126 -4.79 12.18 7.87
N THR A 127 -5.65 12.08 6.86
CA THR A 127 -5.91 10.85 6.12
C THR A 127 -5.36 10.94 4.70
N LEU A 128 -5.00 9.80 4.12
CA LEU A 128 -4.68 9.73 2.69
C LEU A 128 -5.93 9.98 1.85
N TYR A 129 -7.14 9.70 2.35
CA TYR A 129 -8.40 10.17 1.77
C TYR A 129 -8.35 11.66 1.44
N THR A 130 -7.97 12.50 2.41
CA THR A 130 -7.88 13.95 2.23
C THR A 130 -6.83 14.30 1.17
N ARG A 131 -5.66 13.66 1.18
CA ARG A 131 -4.63 13.87 0.14
C ARG A 131 -5.14 13.51 -1.26
N HIS A 132 -5.84 12.38 -1.41
CA HIS A 132 -6.47 11.99 -2.67
C HIS A 132 -7.60 12.94 -3.10
N MET A 133 -8.36 13.52 -2.16
CA MET A 133 -9.36 14.54 -2.50
C MET A 133 -8.70 15.80 -3.05
N GLU A 134 -7.57 16.22 -2.48
CA GLU A 134 -6.80 17.35 -3.00
C GLU A 134 -6.21 17.06 -4.39
N LEU A 135 -5.75 15.83 -4.66
CA LEU A 135 -5.37 15.40 -6.01
C LEU A 135 -6.55 15.49 -6.98
N ARG A 136 -7.74 15.00 -6.62
CA ARG A 136 -8.94 15.11 -7.47
C ARG A 136 -9.31 16.55 -7.77
N LYS A 137 -9.28 17.43 -6.75
CA LYS A 137 -9.53 18.88 -6.92
C LYS A 137 -8.49 19.51 -7.85
N MET A 138 -7.22 19.12 -7.76
CA MET A 138 -6.16 19.58 -8.64
C MET A 138 -6.43 19.14 -10.10
N VAL A 139 -6.70 17.86 -10.33
CA VAL A 139 -7.00 17.32 -11.67
C VAL A 139 -8.23 17.99 -12.27
N ALA A 140 -9.28 18.24 -11.49
CA ALA A 140 -10.49 18.92 -11.97
C ALA A 140 -10.20 20.34 -12.50
N LYS A 141 -9.21 21.04 -11.93
CA LYS A 141 -8.78 22.38 -12.39
C LYS A 141 -8.05 22.33 -13.74
N TRP A 142 -7.54 21.17 -14.15
CA TRP A 142 -6.87 21.01 -15.44
C TRP A 142 -7.85 20.98 -16.63
N GLY A 143 -9.17 20.90 -16.38
CA GLY A 143 -10.20 20.82 -17.42
C GLY A 143 -10.38 19.39 -17.97
N ASP A 144 -9.28 18.68 -18.22
CA ASP A 144 -9.26 17.26 -18.54
C ASP A 144 -8.05 16.55 -17.91
N ASN A 145 -8.10 15.22 -17.91
CA ASN A 145 -6.98 14.37 -17.48
C ASN A 145 -6.10 13.90 -18.67
N GLN A 146 -6.15 14.55 -19.82
CA GLN A 146 -5.21 14.29 -20.92
C GLN A 146 -3.89 15.03 -20.66
N GLY A 147 -2.78 14.53 -21.19
CA GLY A 147 -1.45 15.11 -21.00
C GLY A 147 -0.42 14.07 -20.56
N ALA A 148 0.81 14.53 -20.31
CA ALA A 148 1.92 13.66 -19.90
C ALA A 148 1.50 12.76 -18.74
N THR A 149 1.71 11.47 -18.91
CA THR A 149 1.26 10.46 -17.94
C THR A 149 2.00 10.62 -16.63
N ALA A 150 1.23 10.57 -15.54
CA ALA A 150 1.73 10.53 -14.19
C ALA A 150 1.08 9.35 -13.44
N VAL A 151 1.87 8.57 -12.72
CA VAL A 151 1.39 7.45 -11.92
C VAL A 151 1.84 7.64 -10.48
N VAL A 152 0.90 7.88 -9.57
CA VAL A 152 1.23 8.02 -8.15
C VAL A 152 0.90 6.75 -7.38
N ASP A 153 1.46 6.61 -6.19
CA ASP A 153 1.22 5.48 -5.28
C ASP A 153 1.57 4.12 -5.90
N HIS A 154 2.66 4.04 -6.68
CA HIS A 154 3.03 2.82 -7.40
C HIS A 154 4.33 2.18 -6.91
N GLY A 155 4.38 1.88 -5.62
CA GLY A 155 5.36 1.02 -4.95
C GLY A 155 4.88 -0.43 -4.82
N ALA A 156 5.24 -1.12 -3.73
CA ALA A 156 4.74 -2.48 -3.49
C ALA A 156 3.27 -2.42 -3.03
N ASN A 157 3.02 -1.66 -1.98
CA ASN A 157 1.74 -1.28 -1.42
C ASN A 157 1.93 0.17 -0.95
N PRO A 158 1.19 1.17 -1.49
CA PRO A 158 0.30 1.04 -2.64
C PRO A 158 1.08 0.67 -3.92
N GLY A 159 0.42 0.02 -4.88
CA GLY A 159 1.03 -0.36 -6.17
C GLY A 159 0.76 -1.80 -6.60
N LEU A 160 1.74 -2.70 -6.43
CA LEU A 160 1.62 -4.13 -6.79
C LEU A 160 0.35 -4.79 -6.23
N VAL A 161 -0.04 -4.43 -5.02
CA VAL A 161 -1.23 -5.00 -4.36
C VAL A 161 -2.56 -4.71 -5.07
N SER A 162 -2.67 -3.59 -5.81
CA SER A 162 -3.82 -3.35 -6.70
C SER A 162 -3.85 -4.37 -7.85
N HIS A 163 -2.69 -4.72 -8.38
CA HIS A 163 -2.54 -5.72 -9.44
C HIS A 163 -2.76 -7.15 -8.91
N PHE A 164 -2.30 -7.45 -7.69
CA PHE A 164 -2.58 -8.72 -7.02
C PHE A 164 -4.07 -8.90 -6.76
N THR A 165 -4.77 -7.83 -6.37
CA THR A 165 -6.22 -7.83 -6.18
C THR A 165 -6.95 -8.19 -7.48
N LYS A 166 -6.59 -7.56 -8.60
CA LYS A 166 -7.15 -7.87 -9.92
C LYS A 166 -6.90 -9.34 -10.30
N HIS A 167 -5.68 -9.82 -10.10
CA HIS A 167 -5.30 -11.21 -10.39
C HIS A 167 -6.11 -12.21 -9.55
N ALA A 168 -6.23 -11.98 -8.24
CA ALA A 168 -7.01 -12.83 -7.34
C ALA A 168 -8.51 -12.83 -7.69
N LEU A 169 -9.08 -11.67 -8.03
CA LEU A 169 -10.49 -11.57 -8.45
C LEU A 169 -10.78 -12.39 -9.71
N ILE A 170 -9.86 -12.41 -10.67
CA ILE A 170 -9.98 -13.25 -11.87
C ILE A 170 -10.00 -14.72 -11.47
N GLU A 171 -9.01 -15.19 -10.72
CA GLU A 171 -8.90 -16.61 -10.35
C GLU A 171 -10.07 -17.09 -9.48
N ILE A 172 -10.54 -16.27 -8.53
CA ILE A 172 -11.74 -16.58 -7.73
C ILE A 172 -12.96 -16.70 -8.65
N SER A 173 -13.12 -15.77 -9.60
CA SER A 173 -14.25 -15.76 -10.52
C SER A 173 -14.23 -16.98 -11.46
N GLU A 174 -13.07 -17.30 -12.02
CA GLU A 174 -12.87 -18.50 -12.85
C GLU A 174 -13.13 -19.78 -12.06
N LYS A 175 -12.72 -19.83 -10.80
CA LYS A 175 -13.01 -20.96 -9.91
C LYS A 175 -14.51 -21.08 -9.62
N ILE A 176 -15.25 -19.97 -9.45
CA ILE A 176 -16.72 -20.01 -9.33
C ILE A 176 -17.34 -20.57 -10.62
N LEU A 177 -16.92 -20.09 -11.80
CA LEU A 177 -17.42 -20.59 -13.08
C LEU A 177 -17.16 -22.09 -13.26
N LYS A 178 -15.98 -22.56 -12.83
CA LYS A 178 -15.58 -23.97 -12.91
C LYS A 178 -16.34 -24.86 -11.92
N ASP A 179 -16.38 -24.47 -10.65
CA ASP A 179 -16.91 -25.31 -9.57
C ASP A 179 -18.44 -25.19 -9.45
N LYS A 180 -19.04 -24.10 -9.95
CA LYS A 180 -20.48 -23.80 -9.88
C LYS A 180 -21.05 -23.31 -11.23
N PRO A 181 -20.93 -24.07 -12.34
CA PRO A 181 -21.27 -23.60 -13.69
C PRO A 181 -22.75 -23.27 -13.95
N LYS A 182 -23.64 -23.59 -12.99
CA LYS A 182 -25.08 -23.31 -13.07
C LYS A 182 -25.54 -22.20 -12.13
N ASP A 183 -24.61 -21.55 -11.42
CA ASP A 183 -24.93 -20.44 -10.52
C ASP A 183 -25.50 -19.27 -11.33
N ALA A 184 -26.53 -18.59 -10.80
CA ALA A 184 -27.18 -17.47 -11.48
C ALA A 184 -26.22 -16.30 -11.76
N ARG A 185 -25.09 -16.23 -11.04
CA ARG A 185 -24.04 -15.21 -11.23
C ARG A 185 -23.13 -15.48 -12.42
N CYS A 186 -23.06 -16.71 -12.95
CA CYS A 186 -22.11 -17.10 -13.99
C CYS A 186 -22.13 -16.21 -15.24
N PRO A 187 -23.30 -15.88 -15.85
CA PRO A 187 -23.32 -14.99 -17.02
C PRO A 187 -22.77 -13.59 -16.72
N GLY A 188 -22.99 -13.09 -15.51
CA GLY A 188 -22.44 -11.82 -15.05
C GLY A 188 -20.92 -11.87 -14.87
N LEU A 189 -20.40 -12.97 -14.31
CA LEU A 189 -18.96 -13.18 -14.11
C LEU A 189 -18.22 -13.29 -15.45
N GLU A 190 -18.74 -14.08 -16.40
CA GLU A 190 -18.17 -14.21 -17.75
C GLU A 190 -18.10 -12.86 -18.47
N LYS A 191 -19.18 -12.07 -18.40
CA LYS A 191 -19.22 -10.73 -18.98
C LYS A 191 -18.17 -9.82 -18.33
N ALA A 192 -18.13 -9.78 -16.99
CA ALA A 192 -17.21 -8.93 -16.25
C ALA A 192 -15.74 -9.32 -16.46
N LEU A 193 -15.42 -10.62 -16.57
CA LEU A 193 -14.08 -11.12 -16.90
C LEU A 193 -13.65 -10.63 -18.28
N LYS A 194 -14.50 -10.80 -19.29
CA LYS A 194 -14.23 -10.37 -20.66
C LYS A 194 -14.00 -8.85 -20.76
N GLN A 195 -14.72 -8.07 -19.97
CA GLN A 195 -14.67 -6.61 -19.97
C GLN A 195 -13.63 -6.04 -18.98
N LYS A 196 -12.96 -6.90 -18.19
CA LYS A 196 -12.11 -6.50 -17.07
C LYS A 196 -12.83 -5.55 -16.09
N GLU A 197 -14.12 -5.78 -15.82
CA GLU A 197 -14.94 -5.00 -14.88
C GLU A 197 -14.73 -5.47 -13.43
N PHE A 198 -13.59 -5.11 -12.83
CA PHE A 198 -13.18 -5.63 -11.52
C PHE A 198 -14.13 -5.33 -10.37
N ALA A 199 -14.79 -4.16 -10.34
CA ALA A 199 -15.82 -3.87 -9.35
C ALA A 199 -16.97 -4.89 -9.40
N LYS A 200 -17.37 -5.29 -10.61
CA LYS A 200 -18.43 -6.27 -10.81
C LYS A 200 -17.96 -7.69 -10.50
N LEU A 201 -16.72 -8.04 -10.82
CA LEU A 201 -16.10 -9.30 -10.39
C LEU A 201 -16.10 -9.42 -8.87
N ALA A 202 -15.66 -8.38 -8.15
CA ALA A 202 -15.64 -8.37 -6.69
C ALA A 202 -17.05 -8.51 -6.10
N GLN A 203 -18.04 -7.78 -6.64
CA GLN A 203 -19.44 -7.89 -6.22
C GLN A 203 -20.02 -9.30 -6.45
N LEU A 204 -19.85 -9.85 -7.65
CA LEU A 204 -20.44 -11.14 -8.02
C LEU A 204 -19.74 -12.32 -7.34
N SER A 205 -18.43 -12.24 -7.15
CA SER A 205 -17.69 -13.25 -6.38
C SER A 205 -18.02 -13.22 -4.89
N GLY A 206 -18.59 -12.13 -4.38
CA GLY A 206 -19.02 -11.99 -2.99
C GLY A 206 -17.89 -11.64 -2.03
N VAL A 207 -16.80 -11.06 -2.53
CA VAL A 207 -15.70 -10.56 -1.69
C VAL A 207 -16.24 -9.46 -0.77
N LYS A 208 -15.94 -9.55 0.53
CA LYS A 208 -16.37 -8.58 1.55
C LYS A 208 -15.21 -7.76 2.07
N VAL A 209 -14.09 -8.42 2.34
CA VAL A 209 -12.91 -7.80 2.98
C VAL A 209 -11.68 -8.13 2.16
N ILE A 210 -10.80 -7.15 1.98
CA ILE A 210 -9.49 -7.29 1.38
C ILE A 210 -8.48 -6.73 2.37
N HIS A 211 -7.68 -7.60 3.00
CA HIS A 211 -6.50 -7.10 3.68
C HIS A 211 -5.36 -7.00 2.69
N ILE A 212 -4.63 -5.90 2.74
CA ILE A 212 -3.24 -5.90 2.32
C ILE A 212 -2.52 -6.59 3.46
N SER A 213 -2.14 -7.86 3.28
CA SER A 213 -1.70 -8.70 4.39
C SER A 213 -0.23 -9.00 4.21
N GLU A 214 0.58 -8.48 5.13
CA GLU A 214 2.04 -8.51 5.02
C GLU A 214 2.69 -9.02 6.29
N ARG A 215 3.67 -9.91 6.10
CA ARG A 215 4.62 -10.30 7.14
C ARG A 215 6.04 -10.20 6.63
N ASP A 216 6.79 -9.29 7.23
CA ASP A 216 8.23 -9.24 7.07
C ASP A 216 8.89 -10.12 8.15
N THR A 217 9.66 -11.11 7.71
CA THR A 217 10.40 -12.07 8.54
C THR A 217 11.91 -11.88 8.42
N GLN A 218 12.37 -10.81 7.77
CA GLN A 218 13.80 -10.54 7.62
C GLN A 218 14.44 -10.27 8.99
N ILE A 219 15.50 -11.03 9.28
CA ILE A 219 16.24 -10.95 10.54
C ILE A 219 17.70 -10.58 10.32
N THR A 220 18.33 -10.00 11.33
CA THR A 220 19.74 -9.60 11.37
C THR A 220 20.45 -10.27 12.55
N ASP A 221 21.75 -10.53 12.43
CA ASP A 221 22.62 -10.92 13.55
C ASP A 221 23.15 -9.71 14.35
N ARG A 222 22.75 -8.49 13.98
CA ARG A 222 23.09 -7.24 14.68
C ARG A 222 21.88 -6.75 15.49
N PRO A 223 21.84 -7.01 16.81
CA PRO A 223 20.72 -6.61 17.63
C PRO A 223 20.46 -5.10 17.56
N LYS A 224 19.18 -4.72 17.59
CA LYS A 224 18.74 -3.35 17.79
C LYS A 224 19.36 -2.79 19.08
N GLN A 225 19.91 -1.57 19.02
CA GLN A 225 20.40 -0.87 20.21
C GLN A 225 19.29 -0.08 20.93
N VAL A 226 19.53 0.27 22.20
CA VAL A 226 18.66 1.22 22.91
C VAL A 226 18.73 2.58 22.21
N ASN A 227 17.58 3.24 22.05
CA ASN A 227 17.42 4.50 21.33
C ASN A 227 17.84 4.41 19.85
N GLU A 228 17.56 3.27 19.21
CA GLU A 228 17.75 3.03 17.77
C GLU A 228 16.44 2.51 17.14
N PHE A 229 15.95 3.17 16.09
CA PHE A 229 14.90 2.62 15.23
C PHE A 229 15.55 1.78 14.13
N VAL A 230 15.14 0.51 14.01
CA VAL A 230 15.61 -0.42 12.98
C VAL A 230 14.42 -0.87 12.15
N ASN A 231 14.52 -0.79 10.83
CA ASN A 231 13.49 -1.24 9.91
C ASN A 231 14.09 -1.77 8.60
N THR A 232 13.29 -2.38 7.73
CA THR A 232 13.70 -2.82 6.39
C THR A 232 13.51 -1.75 5.32
N TRP A 233 12.68 -0.74 5.60
CA TRP A 233 12.44 0.41 4.73
C TRP A 233 12.41 1.74 5.51
N SER A 234 11.96 2.82 4.87
CA SER A 234 12.02 4.19 5.40
C SER A 234 11.45 4.31 6.82
N ILE A 235 12.29 4.72 7.76
CA ILE A 235 11.87 4.93 9.15
C ILE A 235 11.00 6.18 9.28
N GLU A 236 11.35 7.26 8.56
CA GLU A 236 10.56 8.48 8.53
C GLU A 236 9.17 8.24 7.91
N GLY A 237 9.10 7.51 6.80
CA GLY A 237 7.82 7.16 6.16
C GLY A 237 6.95 6.30 7.08
N PHE A 238 7.56 5.25 7.66
CA PHE A 238 6.83 4.38 8.59
C PHE A 238 6.34 5.10 9.85
N PHE A 239 7.13 6.06 10.35
CA PHE A 239 6.71 6.91 11.46
C PHE A 239 5.53 7.81 11.06
N GLU A 240 5.64 8.53 9.94
CA GLU A 240 4.64 9.48 9.44
C GLU A 240 3.28 8.80 9.23
N GLU A 241 3.28 7.65 8.57
CA GLU A 241 2.09 6.85 8.32
C GLU A 241 1.56 6.20 9.60
N GLY A 242 2.45 5.68 10.44
CA GLY A 242 2.09 4.92 11.63
C GLY A 242 1.46 5.78 12.74
N VAL A 243 1.89 7.04 12.90
CA VAL A 243 1.32 7.96 13.91
C VAL A 243 0.07 8.70 13.42
N ALA A 244 -0.25 8.55 12.14
CA ALA A 244 -1.50 9.04 11.60
C ALA A 244 -2.68 8.18 12.08
N PRO A 245 -3.93 8.68 11.97
CA PRO A 245 -5.13 7.90 12.24
C PRO A 245 -5.16 6.57 11.50
N ALA A 246 -5.64 5.50 12.15
CA ALA A 246 -5.94 4.26 11.45
C ALA A 246 -7.00 4.54 10.37
N GLU A 247 -6.77 4.05 9.16
CA GLU A 247 -7.58 4.40 7.98
C GLU A 247 -7.89 3.15 7.17
N LEU A 248 -9.15 3.02 6.75
CA LEU A 248 -9.64 1.82 6.06
C LEU A 248 -10.78 2.13 5.10
N GLY A 249 -10.76 1.47 3.95
CA GLY A 249 -11.91 1.29 3.07
C GLY A 249 -13.06 0.66 3.84
N TRP A 250 -14.26 1.22 3.73
CA TRP A 250 -15.42 0.81 4.51
C TRP A 250 -16.45 0.10 3.65
N GLY A 251 -16.56 -1.21 3.81
CA GLY A 251 -17.40 -2.07 3.00
C GLY A 251 -18.89 -1.90 3.26
N THR A 252 -19.71 -2.10 2.23
CA THR A 252 -21.18 -2.03 2.36
C THR A 252 -21.77 -3.16 3.20
N HIS A 253 -21.00 -4.21 3.51
CA HIS A 253 -21.42 -5.33 4.37
C HIS A 253 -21.19 -5.05 5.87
N GLU A 254 -20.43 -4.02 6.22
CA GLU A 254 -20.15 -3.66 7.60
C GLU A 254 -21.43 -3.14 8.28
N ARG A 255 -21.76 -3.73 9.41
CA ARG A 255 -22.93 -3.40 10.24
C ARG A 255 -22.53 -2.74 11.55
N HIS A 256 -21.35 -3.09 12.07
CA HIS A 256 -20.85 -2.61 13.34
C HIS A 256 -19.81 -1.53 13.13
N ILE A 257 -20.15 -0.31 13.54
CA ILE A 257 -19.24 0.83 13.47
C ILE A 257 -18.33 0.79 14.72
N PRO A 258 -17.00 0.74 14.56
CA PRO A 258 -16.08 0.78 15.70
C PRO A 258 -16.21 2.10 16.46
N GLU A 259 -16.00 2.07 17.77
CA GLU A 259 -15.96 3.29 18.58
C GLU A 259 -14.85 4.21 18.07
N GLY A 260 -15.11 5.53 18.05
CA GLY A 260 -14.13 6.50 17.57
C GLY A 260 -13.98 6.54 16.05
N ALA A 261 -14.87 5.92 15.29
CA ALA A 261 -14.93 6.05 13.83
C ALA A 261 -15.38 7.45 13.38
N TYR A 262 -14.72 7.95 12.35
CA TYR A 262 -15.04 9.20 11.65
C TYR A 262 -15.31 8.91 10.18
N PHE A 263 -16.37 9.52 9.65
CA PHE A 263 -16.77 9.39 8.25
C PHE A 263 -16.46 10.69 7.49
N HIS A 264 -15.99 10.55 6.26
CA HIS A 264 -15.79 11.68 5.35
C HIS A 264 -17.13 12.19 4.81
N LYS A 265 -17.26 13.52 4.69
CA LYS A 265 -18.49 14.21 4.24
C LYS A 265 -18.53 14.55 2.75
N GLU A 266 -17.37 14.50 2.09
CA GLU A 266 -17.18 14.86 0.69
C GLU A 266 -16.47 13.72 -0.04
N GLY A 267 -16.52 13.71 -1.38
CA GLY A 267 -15.85 12.71 -2.20
C GLY A 267 -16.63 11.39 -2.32
N PRO A 268 -15.96 10.26 -2.65
CA PRO A 268 -16.61 8.95 -2.80
C PRO A 268 -17.10 8.31 -1.49
N GLN A 269 -16.70 8.86 -0.33
CA GLN A 269 -17.06 8.39 1.01
C GLN A 269 -16.85 6.88 1.16
N ASN A 270 -15.72 6.40 0.65
CA ASN A 270 -15.37 4.98 0.60
C ASN A 270 -14.46 4.53 1.74
N GLN A 271 -14.02 5.44 2.60
CA GLN A 271 -13.21 5.13 3.78
C GLN A 271 -13.82 5.71 5.06
N ILE A 272 -13.38 5.16 6.17
CA ILE A 272 -13.45 5.78 7.50
C ILE A 272 -12.03 5.89 8.06
N CYS A 273 -11.86 6.73 9.09
CA CYS A 273 -10.69 6.66 9.96
C CYS A 273 -11.12 6.54 11.43
N LEU A 274 -10.20 6.09 12.28
CA LEU A 274 -10.40 5.98 13.72
C LEU A 274 -9.64 7.08 14.45
N ASN A 275 -10.06 7.45 15.65
CA ASN A 275 -9.28 8.36 16.51
C ASN A 275 -8.06 7.68 17.16
N THR A 276 -7.86 6.39 16.95
CA THR A 276 -6.64 5.66 17.28
C THR A 276 -5.59 5.83 16.18
N ILE A 277 -4.31 5.78 16.54
CA ILE A 277 -3.22 5.82 15.57
C ILE A 277 -3.00 4.45 14.92
N GLY A 278 -2.61 4.44 13.64
CA GLY A 278 -2.53 3.22 12.83
C GLY A 278 -1.62 2.14 13.42
N MET A 279 -0.44 2.53 13.93
CA MET A 279 0.50 1.57 14.54
C MET A 279 0.02 0.96 15.87
N LYS A 280 -1.11 1.44 16.42
CA LYS A 280 -1.71 0.94 17.67
C LYS A 280 -3.04 0.23 17.44
N THR A 281 -3.61 0.30 16.25
CA THR A 281 -4.83 -0.43 15.88
C THR A 281 -4.43 -1.77 15.29
N TRP A 282 -4.65 -2.83 16.05
CA TRP A 282 -4.21 -4.18 15.69
C TRP A 282 -5.38 -5.04 15.22
N VAL A 283 -5.17 -5.74 14.10
CA VAL A 283 -6.13 -6.66 13.50
C VAL A 283 -5.51 -8.04 13.29
N ARG A 284 -6.35 -9.08 13.36
CA ARG A 284 -5.99 -10.43 12.94
C ARG A 284 -5.99 -10.51 11.41
N SER A 285 -4.97 -11.14 10.86
CA SER A 285 -4.90 -11.43 9.42
C SER A 285 -4.18 -12.75 9.18
N TRP A 286 -3.91 -13.09 7.93
CA TRP A 286 -3.24 -14.32 7.54
C TRP A 286 -2.36 -14.10 6.31
N VAL A 287 -1.17 -14.70 6.34
CA VAL A 287 -0.24 -14.83 5.21
C VAL A 287 0.16 -16.32 5.09
N PRO A 288 0.81 -16.75 3.99
CA PRO A 288 1.16 -18.15 3.80
C PRO A 288 1.98 -18.79 4.93
N CYS A 289 2.85 -18.06 5.62
CA CYS A 289 3.55 -18.59 6.81
C CYS A 289 2.69 -18.69 8.08
N GLY A 290 1.49 -18.11 8.12
CA GLY A 290 0.54 -18.31 9.22
C GLY A 290 -0.35 -17.10 9.56
N GLU A 291 -1.08 -17.23 10.68
CA GLU A 291 -1.81 -16.11 11.26
C GLU A 291 -0.86 -15.01 11.73
N ILE A 292 -1.26 -13.76 11.50
CA ILE A 292 -0.54 -12.59 11.97
C ILE A 292 -1.47 -11.67 12.74
N THR A 293 -0.85 -10.83 13.58
CA THR A 293 -1.46 -9.63 14.11
C THR A 293 -0.78 -8.46 13.41
N GLY A 294 -1.55 -7.75 12.59
CA GLY A 294 -1.07 -6.63 11.78
C GLY A 294 -1.64 -5.29 12.24
N MET A 295 -0.94 -4.21 11.93
CA MET A 295 -1.38 -2.85 12.20
C MET A 295 -2.25 -2.31 11.06
N VAL A 296 -3.26 -1.51 11.40
CA VAL A 296 -4.11 -0.78 10.45
C VAL A 296 -3.48 0.58 10.17
N ILE A 297 -2.34 0.56 9.50
CA ILE A 297 -1.64 1.78 9.07
C ILE A 297 -2.31 2.33 7.82
N ARG A 298 -2.47 3.66 7.74
CA ARG A 298 -3.09 4.28 6.57
C ARG A 298 -2.24 4.03 5.33
N HIS A 299 -2.89 3.72 4.22
CA HIS A 299 -2.21 3.37 2.99
C HIS A 299 -3.07 3.70 1.76
N GLY A 300 -2.46 4.20 0.68
CA GLY A 300 -3.17 4.76 -0.48
C GLY A 300 -4.04 3.74 -1.23
N GLU A 301 -3.66 2.46 -1.20
CA GLU A 301 -4.42 1.36 -1.79
C GLU A 301 -5.71 1.06 -1.03
N SER A 302 -5.76 1.36 0.28
CA SER A 302 -6.99 1.23 1.06
C SER A 302 -8.06 2.18 0.55
N PHE A 303 -7.64 3.35 0.06
CA PHE A 303 -8.52 4.32 -0.60
C PHE A 303 -8.85 3.85 -2.01
N SER A 304 -7.83 3.62 -2.82
CA SER A 304 -7.99 3.46 -4.26
C SER A 304 -8.62 2.12 -4.66
N ILE A 305 -8.24 1.00 -4.04
CA ILE A 305 -8.90 -0.30 -4.28
C ILE A 305 -10.36 -0.24 -3.85
N SER A 306 -10.66 0.29 -2.66
CA SER A 306 -12.04 0.39 -2.17
C SER A 306 -12.91 1.27 -3.09
N ASP A 307 -12.37 2.39 -3.57
CA ASP A 307 -13.05 3.26 -4.53
C ASP A 307 -13.28 2.57 -5.88
N ARG A 308 -12.23 2.00 -6.49
CA ARG A 308 -12.31 1.35 -7.82
C ARG A 308 -13.14 0.09 -7.83
N LEU A 309 -13.27 -0.60 -6.70
CA LEU A 309 -14.15 -1.77 -6.57
C LEU A 309 -15.58 -1.42 -6.14
N THR A 310 -15.92 -0.13 -5.96
CA THR A 310 -17.29 0.26 -5.65
C THR A 310 -18.20 0.13 -6.87
N VAL A 311 -19.34 -0.55 -6.71
CA VAL A 311 -20.42 -0.56 -7.70
C VAL A 311 -21.48 0.47 -7.31
N TRP A 312 -21.78 1.37 -8.24
CA TRP A 312 -22.73 2.45 -8.05
C TRP A 312 -24.02 2.19 -8.85
N GLU A 313 -25.17 2.36 -8.21
CA GLU A 313 -26.48 2.36 -8.86
C GLU A 313 -27.26 3.59 -8.40
N ASN A 314 -27.72 4.43 -9.35
CA ASN A 314 -28.47 5.66 -9.06
C ASN A 314 -27.79 6.58 -8.03
N GLY A 315 -26.45 6.69 -8.08
CA GLY A 315 -25.66 7.51 -7.15
C GLY A 315 -25.46 6.90 -5.77
N LYS A 316 -25.91 5.66 -5.51
CA LYS A 316 -25.69 4.93 -4.26
C LYS A 316 -24.68 3.80 -4.46
N ALA A 317 -23.72 3.67 -3.54
CA ALA A 317 -22.85 2.50 -3.49
C ALA A 317 -23.66 1.27 -3.06
N VAL A 318 -23.92 0.34 -3.98
CA VAL A 318 -24.65 -0.92 -3.72
C VAL A 318 -23.71 -2.07 -3.36
N TYR A 319 -22.42 -1.91 -3.64
CA TYR A 319 -21.38 -2.82 -3.23
C TYR A 319 -20.06 -2.06 -3.08
N ARG A 320 -19.32 -2.39 -2.02
CA ARG A 320 -17.94 -1.97 -1.78
C ARG A 320 -17.31 -2.95 -0.79
N PRO A 321 -16.04 -3.37 -0.99
CA PRO A 321 -15.33 -4.15 0.02
C PRO A 321 -14.70 -3.24 1.09
N THR A 322 -14.56 -3.79 2.31
CA THR A 322 -13.64 -3.24 3.32
C THR A 322 -12.21 -3.50 2.85
N VAL A 323 -11.35 -2.49 2.89
CA VAL A 323 -9.95 -2.62 2.44
C VAL A 323 -9.03 -1.93 3.43
N HIS A 324 -8.07 -2.64 3.99
CA HIS A 324 -7.04 -1.99 4.82
C HIS A 324 -5.76 -2.79 4.89
N TYR A 325 -4.71 -2.12 5.34
CA TYR A 325 -3.45 -2.77 5.65
C TYR A 325 -3.57 -3.59 6.95
N ALA A 326 -2.92 -4.73 6.97
CA ALA A 326 -2.71 -5.57 8.14
C ALA A 326 -1.22 -5.90 8.20
N TYR A 327 -0.42 -4.92 8.65
CA TYR A 327 1.02 -4.97 8.56
C TYR A 327 1.69 -5.56 9.80
N CYS A 328 2.41 -6.67 9.63
CA CYS A 328 3.33 -7.19 10.63
C CYS A 328 4.78 -6.99 10.12
N PRO A 329 5.46 -5.88 10.47
CA PRO A 329 6.82 -5.63 10.05
C PRO A 329 7.80 -6.62 10.71
N SER A 330 9.07 -6.53 10.33
CA SER A 330 10.13 -7.34 10.94
C SER A 330 10.13 -7.25 12.47
N ASP A 331 10.55 -8.33 13.13
CA ASP A 331 10.54 -8.42 14.60
C ASP A 331 11.35 -7.28 15.25
N VAL A 332 12.41 -6.81 14.60
CA VAL A 332 13.21 -5.67 15.07
C VAL A 332 12.46 -4.35 14.94
N ALA A 333 11.64 -4.17 13.90
CA ALA A 333 10.80 -2.98 13.73
C ALA A 333 9.66 -2.96 14.75
N ILE A 334 9.05 -4.11 15.08
CA ILE A 334 8.11 -4.22 16.21
C ILE A 334 8.76 -3.73 17.52
N ASN A 335 10.00 -4.17 17.79
CA ASN A 335 10.74 -3.71 18.98
C ASN A 335 11.05 -2.20 18.92
N SER A 336 11.32 -1.65 17.74
CA SER A 336 11.52 -0.20 17.56
C SER A 336 10.24 0.61 17.76
N LEU A 337 9.09 0.14 17.30
CA LEU A 337 7.79 0.77 17.56
C LEU A 337 7.43 0.74 19.04
N HIS A 338 7.72 -0.36 19.73
CA HIS A 338 7.49 -0.43 21.17
C HIS A 338 8.33 0.61 21.93
N GLU A 339 9.59 0.79 21.56
CA GLU A 339 10.42 1.85 22.12
C GLU A 339 9.93 3.25 21.74
N LEU A 340 9.46 3.45 20.51
CA LEU A 340 8.87 4.71 20.07
C LEU A 340 7.66 5.09 20.95
N GLU A 341 6.79 4.11 21.26
CA GLU A 341 5.66 4.30 22.17
C GLU A 341 6.11 4.67 23.59
N MET A 342 7.11 3.95 24.15
CA MET A 342 7.67 4.28 25.46
C MET A 342 8.23 5.71 25.51
N ARG A 343 8.71 6.22 24.36
CA ARG A 343 9.22 7.58 24.18
C ARG A 343 8.14 8.61 23.86
N GLN A 344 6.85 8.25 23.97
CA GLN A 344 5.73 9.13 23.66
C GLN A 344 5.81 9.68 22.23
N PHE A 345 6.13 8.81 21.27
CA PHE A 345 6.23 9.11 19.84
C PHE A 345 7.32 10.13 19.47
N GLN A 346 8.32 10.30 20.34
CA GLN A 346 9.57 10.97 19.96
C GLN A 346 10.48 9.96 19.25
N LEU A 347 10.63 10.14 17.94
CA LEU A 347 11.45 9.26 17.10
C LEU A 347 12.86 9.12 17.67
N GLN A 348 13.40 7.91 17.59
CA GLN A 348 14.74 7.60 18.05
C GLN A 348 15.78 8.38 17.24
N GLU A 349 16.81 8.89 17.92
CA GLU A 349 17.87 9.68 17.29
C GLU A 349 18.70 8.85 16.31
N LYS A 350 18.96 7.58 16.65
CA LYS A 350 19.64 6.65 15.76
C LYS A 350 18.62 5.90 14.93
N GLN A 351 18.90 5.80 13.64
CA GLN A 351 18.05 5.13 12.68
C GLN A 351 18.91 4.24 11.78
N ARG A 352 18.45 3.01 11.54
CA ARG A 352 19.16 2.03 10.71
C ARG A 352 18.19 1.26 9.85
N ILE A 353 18.33 1.40 8.53
CA ILE A 353 17.61 0.59 7.56
C ILE A 353 18.46 -0.64 7.24
N MET A 354 17.91 -1.83 7.50
CA MET A 354 18.59 -3.11 7.27
C MET A 354 18.74 -3.38 5.77
N ASN A 355 19.89 -3.96 5.40
CA ASN A 355 20.15 -4.40 4.03
C ASN A 355 21.12 -5.59 3.99
N ASP A 356 22.42 -5.37 3.76
CA ASP A 356 23.44 -6.44 3.72
C ASP A 356 23.56 -7.22 5.04
N GLU A 357 23.11 -6.63 6.16
CA GLU A 357 23.11 -7.29 7.47
C GLU A 357 21.98 -8.31 7.67
N ILE A 358 21.01 -8.39 6.75
CA ILE A 358 19.93 -9.38 6.84
C ILE A 358 20.53 -10.76 6.57
N ILE A 359 20.33 -11.70 7.49
CA ILE A 359 20.93 -13.04 7.41
C ILE A 359 19.98 -14.10 6.86
N SER A 360 18.67 -13.91 7.01
CA SER A 360 17.63 -14.79 6.48
C SER A 360 16.26 -14.10 6.54
N GLY A 361 15.25 -14.75 5.96
CA GLY A 361 13.86 -14.31 6.02
C GLY A 361 13.35 -13.79 4.69
N ALA A 362 12.07 -13.48 4.67
CA ALA A 362 11.32 -13.05 3.50
C ALA A 362 10.37 -11.92 3.84
N ASP A 363 9.98 -11.19 2.80
CA ASP A 363 8.87 -10.25 2.86
C ASP A 363 7.67 -10.86 2.13
N GLU A 364 6.73 -11.40 2.92
CA GLU A 364 5.48 -11.99 2.42
C GLU A 364 4.42 -10.90 2.30
N LEU A 365 4.38 -10.22 1.15
CA LEU A 365 3.41 -9.18 0.84
C LEU A 365 2.39 -9.67 -0.19
N GLY A 366 1.12 -9.59 0.17
CA GLY A 366 0.02 -9.90 -0.74
C GLY A 366 -1.30 -9.28 -0.33
N VAL A 367 -2.35 -9.74 -0.99
CA VAL A 367 -3.73 -9.40 -0.68
C VAL A 367 -4.49 -10.65 -0.23
N LEU A 368 -5.25 -10.52 0.84
CA LEU A 368 -6.13 -11.56 1.38
C LEU A 368 -7.58 -11.15 1.13
N LEU A 369 -8.18 -11.71 0.09
CA LEU A 369 -9.59 -11.50 -0.27
C LEU A 369 -10.44 -12.50 0.51
N MET A 370 -11.52 -12.03 1.12
CA MET A 370 -12.30 -12.83 2.08
C MET A 370 -13.80 -12.64 1.91
N GLY A 371 -14.58 -13.61 2.37
CA GLY A 371 -16.05 -13.55 2.40
C GLY A 371 -16.77 -14.12 1.18
N HIS A 372 -16.01 -14.50 0.15
CA HIS A 372 -16.49 -15.21 -1.03
C HIS A 372 -16.71 -16.71 -0.75
N ASP A 373 -17.21 -17.43 -1.75
CA ASP A 373 -17.60 -18.85 -1.72
C ASP A 373 -16.51 -19.84 -1.25
N PHE A 374 -15.25 -19.40 -1.21
CA PHE A 374 -14.08 -20.24 -0.89
C PHE A 374 -13.39 -19.79 0.40
N THR A 375 -14.12 -19.06 1.25
CA THR A 375 -13.68 -18.50 2.53
C THR A 375 -12.69 -17.35 2.37
N SER A 376 -11.47 -17.65 1.94
CA SER A 376 -10.39 -16.69 1.82
C SER A 376 -9.41 -17.09 0.72
N TRP A 377 -8.74 -16.10 0.14
CA TRP A 377 -7.80 -16.27 -0.96
C TRP A 377 -6.64 -15.29 -0.81
N TRP A 378 -5.42 -15.81 -0.69
CA TRP A 378 -4.22 -14.97 -0.62
C TRP A 378 -3.48 -14.98 -1.95
N CYS A 379 -3.05 -13.80 -2.40
CA CYS A 379 -2.32 -13.62 -3.66
C CYS A 379 -1.19 -12.60 -3.46
N GLY A 380 0.06 -12.97 -3.77
CA GLY A 380 1.20 -12.09 -3.52
C GLY A 380 2.58 -12.72 -3.70
N SER A 381 3.58 -11.97 -3.25
CA SER A 381 5.01 -12.28 -3.27
C SER A 381 5.43 -12.97 -1.98
N LEU A 382 6.28 -13.99 -2.09
CA LEU A 382 6.97 -14.65 -0.96
C LEU A 382 8.49 -14.47 -1.07
N LEU A 383 8.92 -13.31 -1.57
CA LEU A 383 10.31 -13.04 -1.91
C LEU A 383 11.22 -13.12 -0.66
N ASP A 384 12.16 -14.05 -0.70
CA ASP A 384 13.20 -14.20 0.32
C ASP A 384 14.46 -13.35 0.04
N ILE A 385 15.26 -13.13 1.08
CA ILE A 385 16.48 -12.33 1.00
C ILE A 385 17.52 -12.95 0.05
N GLU A 386 17.61 -14.27 0.00
CA GLU A 386 18.56 -14.99 -0.87
C GLU A 386 18.23 -14.78 -2.34
N THR A 387 16.96 -14.81 -2.70
CA THR A 387 16.45 -14.56 -4.05
C THR A 387 16.60 -13.09 -4.41
N ALA A 388 16.23 -12.18 -3.51
CA ALA A 388 16.38 -10.74 -3.73
C ALA A 388 17.82 -10.38 -4.10
N ARG A 389 18.81 -10.91 -3.36
CA ARG A 389 20.25 -10.68 -3.60
C ARG A 389 20.77 -11.31 -4.88
N LYS A 390 20.19 -12.42 -5.35
CA LYS A 390 20.52 -13.00 -6.66
C LYS A 390 20.03 -12.14 -7.81
N LEU A 391 18.85 -11.51 -7.64
CA LEU A 391 18.22 -10.68 -8.67
C LEU A 391 18.86 -9.29 -8.74
N VAL A 392 19.09 -8.67 -7.59
CA VAL A 392 19.75 -7.37 -7.44
C VAL A 392 20.72 -7.44 -6.26
N PRO A 393 22.04 -7.52 -6.51
CA PRO A 393 23.03 -7.60 -5.44
C PRO A 393 22.93 -6.45 -4.44
N HIS A 394 23.20 -6.75 -3.16
CA HIS A 394 23.15 -5.80 -2.05
C HIS A 394 21.78 -5.17 -1.81
N GLN A 395 20.69 -5.82 -2.23
CA GLN A 395 19.33 -5.37 -1.95
C GLN A 395 18.55 -6.46 -1.21
N GLN A 396 17.44 -6.05 -0.61
CA GLN A 396 16.62 -6.87 0.27
C GLN A 396 15.19 -7.01 -0.27
N ALA A 397 14.40 -7.92 0.31
CA ALA A 397 13.11 -8.33 -0.24
C ALA A 397 12.11 -7.17 -0.37
N THR A 398 11.88 -6.40 0.68
CA THR A 398 10.97 -5.24 0.72
C THR A 398 11.33 -4.22 -0.36
N THR A 399 12.60 -3.79 -0.45
CA THR A 399 12.98 -2.76 -1.43
C THR A 399 12.91 -3.27 -2.86
N LEU A 400 13.16 -4.55 -3.11
CA LEU A 400 13.04 -5.13 -4.45
C LEU A 400 11.58 -5.13 -4.94
N GLN A 401 10.63 -5.45 -4.07
CA GLN A 401 9.20 -5.40 -4.42
C GLN A 401 8.75 -3.97 -4.78
N VAL A 402 9.17 -2.97 -4.01
CA VAL A 402 8.86 -1.55 -4.30
C VAL A 402 9.56 -1.10 -5.59
N ALA A 403 10.83 -1.42 -5.74
CA ALA A 403 11.66 -0.99 -6.86
C ALA A 403 11.16 -1.53 -8.20
N VAL A 404 10.85 -2.83 -8.29
CA VAL A 404 10.35 -3.37 -9.56
C VAL A 404 8.98 -2.81 -9.92
N SER A 405 8.15 -2.49 -8.93
CA SER A 405 6.82 -1.92 -9.16
C SER A 405 6.89 -0.56 -9.85
N VAL A 406 7.67 0.38 -9.30
CA VAL A 406 7.78 1.72 -9.87
C VAL A 406 8.45 1.68 -11.25
N VAL A 407 9.39 0.76 -11.46
CA VAL A 407 10.01 0.53 -12.78
C VAL A 407 8.98 -0.01 -13.78
N ALA A 408 8.11 -0.93 -13.38
CA ALA A 408 7.04 -1.45 -14.23
C ALA A 408 6.03 -0.36 -14.61
N ALA A 409 5.65 0.51 -13.66
CA ALA A 409 4.81 1.68 -13.94
C ALA A 409 5.47 2.64 -14.93
N ALA A 410 6.75 2.95 -14.71
CA ALA A 410 7.51 3.81 -15.60
C ALA A 410 7.58 3.24 -17.05
N LEU A 411 7.73 1.92 -17.20
CA LEU A 411 7.64 1.25 -18.50
C LEU A 411 6.24 1.35 -19.12
N TRP A 412 5.19 1.24 -18.31
CA TRP A 412 3.81 1.41 -18.77
C TRP A 412 3.56 2.84 -19.28
N MET A 413 4.09 3.85 -18.57
CA MET A 413 3.99 5.26 -18.94
C MET A 413 4.63 5.56 -20.29
N ILE A 414 5.75 4.91 -20.62
CA ILE A 414 6.39 5.06 -21.94
C ILE A 414 5.47 4.57 -23.07
N GLN A 415 4.73 3.47 -22.86
CA GLN A 415 3.78 2.94 -23.84
C GLN A 415 2.46 3.71 -23.87
N ASN A 416 2.19 4.47 -22.81
CA ASN A 416 0.96 5.21 -22.62
C ASN A 416 1.28 6.66 -22.25
N PRO A 417 1.88 7.48 -23.15
CA PRO A 417 2.50 8.75 -22.77
C PRO A 417 1.53 9.91 -22.53
N GLN A 418 0.25 9.78 -22.91
CA GLN A 418 -0.73 10.87 -22.86
C GLN A 418 -1.99 10.50 -22.07
N LYS A 419 -1.83 9.89 -20.90
CA LYS A 419 -2.94 9.42 -20.04
C LYS A 419 -3.21 10.33 -18.84
N GLY A 420 -2.41 11.35 -18.58
CA GLY A 420 -2.49 12.17 -17.38
C GLY A 420 -2.33 11.35 -16.09
N LEU A 421 -3.00 11.77 -15.00
CA LEU A 421 -2.84 11.15 -13.68
C LEU A 421 -3.60 9.83 -13.58
N HIS A 422 -2.91 8.76 -13.17
CA HIS A 422 -3.46 7.43 -12.92
C HIS A 422 -2.98 6.90 -11.56
N LEU A 423 -3.78 6.04 -10.95
CA LEU A 423 -3.42 5.20 -9.81
C LEU A 423 -3.13 3.76 -10.28
N PRO A 424 -2.49 2.90 -9.47
CA PRO A 424 -2.19 1.52 -9.86
C PRO A 424 -3.43 0.73 -10.28
N ASP A 425 -4.58 1.01 -9.67
CA ASP A 425 -5.89 0.41 -9.98
C ASP A 425 -6.38 0.73 -11.39
N ASP A 426 -5.84 1.76 -12.03
CA ASP A 426 -6.23 2.19 -13.37
C ASP A 426 -5.32 1.57 -14.47
N LEU A 427 -4.20 0.96 -14.09
CA LEU A 427 -3.23 0.36 -15.01
C LEU A 427 -3.60 -1.08 -15.40
N ASP A 428 -3.08 -1.55 -16.53
CA ASP A 428 -3.25 -2.95 -16.94
C ASP A 428 -2.38 -3.87 -16.09
N HIS A 429 -3.03 -4.68 -15.26
CA HIS A 429 -2.34 -5.57 -14.33
C HIS A 429 -1.50 -6.65 -15.02
N ASP A 430 -1.88 -7.12 -16.21
CA ASP A 430 -1.11 -8.12 -16.94
C ASP A 430 0.25 -7.54 -17.32
N PHE A 431 0.27 -6.32 -17.86
CA PHE A 431 1.49 -5.61 -18.21
C PHE A 431 2.42 -5.43 -17.01
N ILE A 432 1.87 -4.99 -15.87
CA ILE A 432 2.68 -4.74 -14.67
C ILE A 432 3.21 -6.06 -14.09
N LEU A 433 2.36 -7.08 -13.98
CA LEU A 433 2.74 -8.37 -13.40
C LEU A 433 3.71 -9.15 -14.30
N ASP A 434 3.62 -9.06 -15.62
CA ASP A 434 4.57 -9.69 -16.54
C ASP A 434 6.00 -9.15 -16.34
N ILE A 435 6.12 -7.88 -15.96
CA ILE A 435 7.41 -7.25 -15.66
C ILE A 435 7.84 -7.55 -14.22
N ALA A 436 6.91 -7.49 -13.27
CA ALA A 436 7.21 -7.58 -11.84
C ALA A 436 7.47 -9.00 -11.35
N LYS A 437 6.66 -10.00 -11.76
CA LYS A 437 6.72 -11.40 -11.29
C LYS A 437 8.13 -12.01 -11.29
N PRO A 438 8.98 -11.79 -12.32
CA PRO A 438 10.36 -12.28 -12.31
C PRO A 438 11.24 -11.75 -11.16
N TYR A 439 10.87 -10.63 -10.53
CA TYR A 439 11.61 -10.00 -9.43
C TYR A 439 10.98 -10.22 -8.05
N ILE A 440 9.75 -10.72 -8.00
CA ILE A 440 8.99 -10.96 -6.76
C ILE A 440 8.63 -12.44 -6.59
N HIS A 441 9.46 -13.32 -7.15
CA HIS A 441 9.22 -14.75 -7.07
C HIS A 441 9.68 -15.30 -5.70
N PRO A 442 9.05 -16.38 -5.20
CA PRO A 442 7.86 -17.02 -5.77
C PRO A 442 6.62 -16.14 -5.59
N PHE A 443 5.81 -16.08 -6.64
CA PHE A 443 4.51 -15.42 -6.64
C PHE A 443 3.43 -16.49 -6.51
N VAL A 444 2.62 -16.41 -5.46
CA VAL A 444 1.63 -17.44 -5.10
C VAL A 444 0.24 -16.84 -5.08
N SER A 445 -0.73 -17.62 -5.54
CA SER A 445 -2.16 -17.32 -5.44
C SER A 445 -2.88 -18.58 -5.01
N GLN A 446 -3.47 -18.58 -3.81
CA GLN A 446 -3.98 -19.79 -3.17
C GLN A 446 -5.19 -19.54 -2.27
N GLN A 447 -6.09 -20.52 -2.25
CA GLN A 447 -7.18 -20.59 -1.31
C GLN A 447 -6.67 -20.92 0.10
N THR A 448 -7.32 -20.34 1.11
CA THR A 448 -7.18 -20.72 2.52
C THR A 448 -8.55 -20.79 3.17
N ASP A 449 -8.74 -21.69 4.11
CA ASP A 449 -9.96 -21.82 4.92
C ASP A 449 -9.93 -20.94 6.19
N TRP A 450 -8.95 -20.05 6.29
CA TRP A 450 -8.80 -19.13 7.40
C TRP A 450 -9.98 -18.17 7.55
N THR A 451 -10.36 -17.90 8.80
CA THR A 451 -11.26 -16.81 9.18
C THR A 451 -10.70 -16.20 10.47
N PRO A 452 -11.04 -14.94 10.82
CA PRO A 452 -10.63 -14.36 12.11
C PRO A 452 -11.17 -15.12 13.33
N LEU A 453 -12.12 -16.05 13.15
CA LEU A 453 -12.65 -16.91 14.21
C LEU A 453 -12.02 -18.31 14.25
N LYS A 454 -11.33 -18.75 13.19
CA LYS A 454 -10.88 -20.14 13.02
C LYS A 454 -10.04 -20.64 14.21
N ASN A 455 -9.03 -19.87 14.60
CA ASN A 455 -8.15 -20.19 15.73
C ASN A 455 -8.34 -19.21 16.90
N LEU A 456 -9.54 -18.65 17.08
CA LEU A 456 -9.81 -17.79 18.23
C LEU A 456 -9.75 -18.61 19.52
N ASN A 457 -8.71 -18.38 20.33
CA ASN A 457 -8.50 -19.11 21.57
C ASN A 457 -9.42 -18.60 22.67
N THR A 458 -10.58 -19.24 22.82
CA THR A 458 -11.55 -18.89 23.86
C THR A 458 -11.19 -19.41 25.25
N LYS A 459 -10.15 -20.25 25.41
CA LYS A 459 -9.78 -20.80 26.73
C LYS A 459 -9.25 -19.71 27.66
N PHE A 460 -8.34 -18.88 27.16
CA PHE A 460 -7.72 -17.82 27.96
C PHE A 460 -8.49 -16.50 27.91
N THR A 461 -9.40 -16.37 26.95
CA THR A 461 -10.12 -15.12 26.71
C THR A 461 -11.59 -15.20 27.08
N LYS A 462 -12.04 -16.31 27.70
CA LYS A 462 -13.45 -16.59 28.01
C LYS A 462 -14.15 -15.46 28.78
N PHE A 463 -13.41 -14.76 29.63
CA PHE A 463 -13.93 -13.70 30.49
C PHE A 463 -13.79 -12.31 29.88
N ASP A 464 -13.00 -12.18 28.81
CA ASP A 464 -12.66 -10.90 28.17
C ASP A 464 -13.28 -10.75 26.76
N ILE A 465 -13.61 -11.88 26.12
CA ILE A 465 -13.92 -11.99 24.69
C ILE A 465 -15.14 -12.90 24.51
N GLU A 466 -16.32 -12.32 24.31
CA GLU A 466 -17.44 -13.07 23.73
C GLU A 466 -17.08 -13.44 22.29
N ARG A 467 -17.25 -14.71 21.89
CA ARG A 467 -16.97 -15.12 20.51
C ARG A 467 -18.06 -14.50 19.60
N PRO A 468 -17.69 -13.72 18.57
CA PRO A 468 -18.65 -13.20 17.60
C PRO A 468 -19.49 -14.31 16.97
N SER A 469 -20.69 -13.94 16.52
CA SER A 469 -21.55 -14.86 15.77
C SER A 469 -20.91 -15.21 14.42
N ASP A 470 -21.25 -16.37 13.86
CA ASP A 470 -20.71 -16.77 12.55
C ASP A 470 -21.20 -15.84 11.41
N GLU A 471 -22.32 -15.12 11.61
CA GLU A 471 -22.82 -14.10 10.68
C GLU A 471 -21.96 -12.82 10.67
N ASP A 472 -21.21 -12.59 11.76
CA ASP A 472 -20.33 -11.43 11.96
C ASP A 472 -18.87 -11.75 11.65
N VAL A 473 -18.56 -12.95 11.14
CA VAL A 473 -17.18 -13.41 10.91
C VAL A 473 -16.35 -12.44 10.06
N TRP A 474 -16.98 -11.71 9.14
CA TRP A 474 -16.32 -10.76 8.22
C TRP A 474 -16.57 -9.29 8.59
N GLN A 475 -17.00 -9.00 9.81
CA GLN A 475 -17.13 -7.62 10.29
C GLN A 475 -15.76 -7.11 10.73
N PHE A 476 -15.43 -5.85 10.44
CA PHE A 476 -14.16 -5.23 10.86
C PHE A 476 -13.89 -5.43 12.36
N THR A 477 -14.93 -5.29 13.19
CA THR A 477 -14.85 -5.49 14.64
C THR A 477 -14.45 -6.91 15.05
N THR A 478 -14.71 -7.93 14.22
CA THR A 478 -14.27 -9.31 14.47
C THR A 478 -12.77 -9.50 14.26
N PHE A 479 -12.15 -8.67 13.42
CA PHE A 479 -10.71 -8.69 13.19
C PHE A 479 -9.92 -7.96 14.27
N LEU A 480 -10.50 -6.97 14.95
CA LEU A 480 -9.81 -6.21 16.01
C LEU A 480 -9.26 -7.13 17.11
N VAL A 481 -8.00 -6.91 17.47
CA VAL A 481 -7.33 -7.65 18.55
C VAL A 481 -7.73 -7.10 19.91
N ASP A 482 -7.95 -5.77 20.03
CA ASP A 482 -8.51 -5.19 21.25
C ASP A 482 -10.01 -5.47 21.34
N ASN A 483 -10.36 -6.29 22.32
CA ASN A 483 -11.72 -6.77 22.52
C ASN A 483 -12.62 -5.73 23.15
N LYS A 484 -12.07 -4.70 23.81
CA LYS A 484 -12.86 -3.60 24.36
C LYS A 484 -13.47 -2.76 23.24
N GLU A 485 -12.69 -2.46 22.21
CA GLU A 485 -13.18 -1.76 21.01
C GLU A 485 -14.30 -2.55 20.34
N ARG A 486 -14.12 -3.87 20.24
CA ARG A 486 -15.13 -4.78 19.69
C ARG A 486 -16.41 -4.83 20.54
N VAL A 487 -16.32 -5.01 21.85
CA VAL A 487 -17.51 -5.09 22.75
C VAL A 487 -18.32 -3.80 22.70
N ARG A 488 -17.66 -2.64 22.67
CA ARG A 488 -18.36 -1.34 22.62
C ARG A 488 -19.16 -1.15 21.34
N ALA A 489 -18.62 -1.57 20.19
CA ALA A 489 -19.34 -1.54 18.92
C ALA A 489 -20.65 -2.35 18.96
N TYR A 490 -20.63 -3.55 19.56
CA TYR A 490 -21.84 -4.38 19.71
C TYR A 490 -22.89 -3.79 20.65
N THR A 491 -22.46 -3.06 21.69
CA THR A 491 -23.37 -2.41 22.64
C THR A 491 -23.99 -1.11 22.11
N ALA A 492 -23.28 -0.37 21.26
CA ALA A 492 -23.78 0.88 20.67
C ALA A 492 -24.92 0.66 19.66
N ASP A 493 -24.95 -0.50 18.99
CA ASP A 493 -26.02 -0.90 18.05
C ASP A 493 -27.29 -1.43 18.74
N GLY A 494 -27.35 -1.44 20.07
CA GLY A 494 -28.52 -1.87 20.84
C GLY A 494 -28.83 -3.39 20.76
N ARG A 495 -27.91 -4.21 20.24
CA ARG A 495 -28.11 -5.67 20.07
C ARG A 495 -27.59 -6.51 21.24
N TYR A 496 -26.82 -5.93 22.14
CA TYR A 496 -26.34 -6.59 23.37
C TYR A 496 -26.67 -5.74 24.60
N ASP A 497 -27.96 -5.68 24.96
CA ASP A 497 -28.34 -5.47 26.35
C ASP A 497 -28.67 -6.83 26.98
N LYS A 498 -27.63 -7.49 27.51
CA LYS A 498 -27.80 -8.55 28.50
C LYS A 498 -27.28 -8.06 29.85
N ARG A 499 -27.89 -7.00 30.36
CA ARG A 499 -27.92 -6.73 31.81
C ARG A 499 -29.27 -7.08 32.41
N GLU A 500 -29.80 -8.27 32.11
CA GLU A 500 -30.81 -8.88 32.98
C GLU A 500 -30.52 -10.37 33.12
N THR A 501 -30.11 -10.75 34.34
CA THR A 501 -30.25 -12.03 35.06
C THR A 501 -28.97 -12.45 35.79
N ALA A 502 -28.68 -11.73 36.88
CA ALA A 502 -27.94 -12.27 38.03
C ALA A 502 -28.35 -11.52 39.31
N ALA A 503 -29.63 -11.64 39.66
CA ALA A 503 -30.14 -11.40 41.02
C ALA A 503 -31.49 -12.12 41.16
N VAL A 504 -31.43 -13.42 41.47
CA VAL A 504 -32.09 -14.20 42.54
C VAL A 504 -31.78 -15.67 42.28
#